data_AF-A0A8H3R0N0-F1
#
_entry.id   AF-A0A8H3R0N0-F1
#
_cell.length_a   1.000
_cell.length_b   1.000
_cell.length_c   1.000
_cell.angle_alpha   90.00
_cell.angle_beta   90.00
_cell.angle_gamma   90.00
#
_symmetry.space_group_name_H-M   'P 1'
#
loop_
_entity.id
_entity.type
_entity.pdbx_description
1 polymer ?
#
loop_
_entity_poly.entity_id
_entity_poly.type
_entity_poly.pdbx_seq_one_letter_code
_entity_poly.pdbx_strand_id
1 'polypeptide(L)'
;MGITIDNASNNIIFINVLSDWMKEKNVVFNKNNHFKYFTHIINLSIQIALNSINDNLSQVLTFTAASDKDLKNFVITDDNWNQLELIKGFFELFKEITNIMFGFKYSILFMMIPLYNELITHTEEYLETRESIIPNDFLKKAVKNCNKKLLEYYNKINNAYLIATILDSRFKMSYYKQNEWGINL
;
A
#
# COMPACT_ATOMS: atom_id res chain seq x y z
N MET A 1 -13.83 -2.39 22.82
CA MET A 1 -12.56 -1.62 22.80
C MET A 1 -11.80 -1.96 21.53
N GLY A 2 -11.22 -0.98 20.84
CA GLY A 2 -10.42 -1.17 19.62
C GLY A 2 -9.05 -0.54 19.80
N ILE A 3 -7.99 -1.20 19.33
CA ILE A 3 -6.61 -0.73 19.41
C ILE A 3 -6.03 -0.69 18.00
N THR A 4 -5.37 0.41 17.66
CA THR A 4 -4.62 0.57 16.41
C THR A 4 -3.14 0.68 16.73
N ILE A 5 -2.33 -0.20 16.16
CA ILE A 5 -0.86 -0.17 16.26
C ILE A 5 -0.24 -0.53 14.90
N ASP A 6 1.03 -0.19 14.72
CA ASP A 6 1.75 -0.58 13.51
C ASP A 6 1.90 -2.10 13.40
N ASN A 7 2.23 -2.59 12.20
CA ASN A 7 2.21 -4.01 11.91
C ASN A 7 3.56 -4.70 12.18
N ALA A 8 4.43 -4.13 13.02
CA ALA A 8 5.67 -4.76 13.42
C ALA A 8 5.41 -6.08 14.18
N SER A 9 6.32 -7.04 14.05
CA SER A 9 6.23 -8.34 14.71
C SER A 9 6.07 -8.21 16.23
N ASN A 10 6.80 -7.29 16.85
CA ASN A 10 6.72 -7.03 18.30
C ASN A 10 5.32 -6.56 18.73
N ASN A 11 4.67 -5.76 17.89
CA ASN A 11 3.31 -5.27 18.14
C ASN A 11 2.27 -6.38 17.98
N ILE A 12 2.48 -7.31 17.06
CA ILE A 12 1.65 -8.52 16.94
C ILE A 12 1.79 -9.39 18.20
N ILE A 13 3.02 -9.60 18.69
CA ILE A 13 3.28 -10.35 19.93
C ILE A 13 2.59 -9.67 21.13
N PHE A 14 2.74 -8.34 21.24
CA PHE A 14 2.08 -7.55 22.27
C PHE A 14 0.55 -7.75 22.27
N ILE A 15 -0.09 -7.71 21.09
CA ILE A 15 -1.55 -7.93 20.97
C ILE A 15 -1.95 -9.33 21.42
N ASN A 16 -1.14 -10.35 21.16
CA ASN A 16 -1.41 -11.70 21.63
C ASN A 16 -1.33 -11.79 23.15
N VAL A 17 -0.27 -11.25 23.76
CA VAL A 17 -0.10 -11.20 25.22
C VAL A 17 -1.24 -10.41 25.87
N LEU A 18 -1.61 -9.26 25.30
CA LEU A 18 -2.72 -8.44 25.78
C LEU A 18 -4.05 -9.18 25.70
N SER A 19 -4.28 -9.90 24.61
CA SER A 19 -5.48 -10.72 24.40
C SER A 19 -5.61 -11.79 25.48
N ASP A 20 -4.52 -12.47 25.81
CA ASP A 20 -4.51 -13.50 26.85
C ASP A 20 -4.75 -12.91 28.23
N TRP A 21 -4.09 -11.80 28.57
CA TRP A 21 -4.34 -11.07 29.82
C TRP A 21 -5.79 -10.58 29.96
N MET A 22 -6.39 -10.06 28.87
CA MET A 22 -7.78 -9.62 28.86
C MET A 22 -8.76 -10.77 29.09
N LYS A 23 -8.49 -11.96 28.52
CA LYS A 23 -9.29 -13.16 28.77
C LYS A 23 -9.27 -13.56 30.24
N GLU A 24 -8.12 -13.51 30.90
CA GLU A 24 -8.01 -13.76 32.35
C GLU A 24 -8.86 -12.80 33.19
N LYS A 25 -9.11 -11.60 32.69
CA LYS A 25 -9.98 -10.59 33.32
C LYS A 25 -11.44 -10.67 32.89
N ASN A 26 -11.84 -11.72 32.16
CA ASN A 26 -13.18 -11.86 31.56
C ASN A 26 -13.58 -10.69 30.65
N VAL A 27 -12.60 -10.06 29.98
CA VAL A 27 -12.82 -9.00 29.00
C VAL A 27 -12.70 -9.59 27.59
N VAL A 28 -13.74 -9.38 26.77
CA VAL A 28 -13.74 -9.84 25.37
C VAL A 28 -12.81 -8.96 24.53
N PHE A 29 -11.63 -9.50 24.22
CA PHE A 29 -10.68 -8.91 23.29
C PHE A 29 -10.18 -10.00 22.34
N ASN A 30 -10.38 -9.80 21.04
CA ASN A 30 -10.00 -10.75 20.00
C ASN A 30 -9.42 -10.02 18.78
N LYS A 31 -9.11 -10.78 17.72
CA LYS A 31 -8.52 -10.24 16.47
C LYS A 31 -9.33 -9.10 15.83
N ASN A 32 -10.64 -9.02 16.05
CA ASN A 32 -11.50 -7.96 15.52
C ASN A 32 -11.35 -6.63 16.29
N ASN A 33 -10.70 -6.66 17.46
CA ASN A 33 -10.39 -5.49 18.26
C ASN A 33 -9.03 -4.87 17.89
N HIS A 34 -8.24 -5.54 17.06
CA HIS A 34 -6.97 -5.03 16.55
C HIS A 34 -7.18 -4.47 15.13
N PHE A 35 -6.87 -3.19 14.98
CA PHE A 35 -6.88 -2.47 13.72
C PHE A 35 -5.44 -2.22 13.27
N LYS A 36 -5.15 -2.61 12.04
CA LYS A 36 -3.83 -2.43 11.46
C LYS A 36 -3.61 -0.99 11.05
N TYR A 37 -2.43 -0.46 11.33
CA TYR A 37 -2.08 0.88 10.88
C TYR A 37 -1.84 0.92 9.36
N PHE A 38 -2.71 1.62 8.63
CA PHE A 38 -2.70 1.62 7.17
C PHE A 38 -1.50 2.32 6.55
N THR A 39 -1.00 3.40 7.19
CA THR A 39 0.19 4.12 6.71
C THR A 39 1.40 3.20 6.71
N HIS A 40 1.48 2.29 7.68
CA HIS A 40 2.53 1.28 7.70
C HIS A 40 2.39 0.30 6.53
N ILE A 41 1.18 -0.04 6.12
CA ILE A 41 0.93 -0.94 4.99
C ILE A 41 1.30 -0.27 3.67
N ILE A 42 0.91 1.00 3.48
CA ILE A 42 1.36 1.84 2.36
C ILE A 42 2.89 1.87 2.30
N ASN A 43 3.54 2.17 3.43
CA ASN A 43 4.98 2.19 3.51
C ASN A 43 5.63 0.84 3.14
N LEU A 44 5.10 -0.29 3.63
CA LEU A 44 5.59 -1.62 3.25
C LEU A 44 5.43 -1.89 1.75
N SER A 45 4.30 -1.53 1.17
CA SER A 45 4.04 -1.69 -0.27
C SER A 45 5.01 -0.85 -1.12
N ILE A 46 5.24 0.41 -0.72
CA ILE A 46 6.22 1.30 -1.36
C ILE A 46 7.64 0.74 -1.23
N GLN A 47 8.05 0.30 -0.05
CA GLN A 47 9.39 -0.27 0.17
C GLN A 47 9.63 -1.50 -0.71
N ILE A 48 8.63 -2.38 -0.87
CA ILE A 48 8.73 -3.55 -1.74
C ILE A 48 8.87 -3.14 -3.22
N ALA A 49 8.11 -2.14 -3.65
CA ALA A 49 8.22 -1.60 -5.00
C ALA A 49 9.60 -0.96 -5.23
N LEU A 50 10.05 -0.10 -4.30
CA LEU A 50 11.35 0.57 -4.36
C LEU A 50 12.51 -0.41 -4.33
N ASN A 51 12.46 -1.48 -3.51
CA ASN A 51 13.51 -2.50 -3.52
C ASN A 51 13.60 -3.19 -4.89
N SER A 52 12.45 -3.48 -5.52
CA SER A 52 12.40 -4.08 -6.85
C SER A 52 12.97 -3.14 -7.94
N ILE A 53 12.90 -1.82 -7.71
CA ILE A 53 13.44 -0.77 -8.59
C ILE A 53 14.94 -0.54 -8.30
N ASN A 54 15.33 -0.50 -7.03
CA ASN A 54 16.68 -0.17 -6.58
C ASN A 54 17.71 -1.20 -7.05
N ASP A 55 17.33 -2.47 -7.14
CA ASP A 55 18.16 -3.52 -7.74
C ASP A 55 18.62 -3.16 -9.17
N ASN A 56 17.83 -2.36 -9.90
CA ASN A 56 18.17 -1.86 -11.24
C ASN A 56 18.83 -0.47 -11.19
N LEU A 57 18.31 0.45 -10.38
CA LEU A 57 18.86 1.81 -10.28
C LEU A 57 20.28 1.83 -9.71
N SER A 58 20.58 0.95 -8.76
CA SER A 58 21.91 0.78 -8.18
C SER A 58 22.93 0.31 -9.22
N GLN A 59 22.55 -0.56 -10.16
CA GLN A 59 23.44 -0.95 -11.25
C GLN A 59 23.82 0.26 -12.11
N VAL A 60 22.83 1.03 -12.54
CA VAL A 60 23.02 2.26 -13.34
C VAL A 60 23.93 3.26 -12.62
N LEU A 61 23.65 3.55 -11.35
CA LEU A 61 24.42 4.53 -10.57
C LEU A 61 25.86 4.06 -10.27
N THR A 62 26.07 2.75 -10.07
CA THR A 62 27.41 2.18 -9.80
C THR A 62 28.29 2.24 -11.05
N PHE A 63 27.72 2.03 -12.25
CA PHE A 63 28.45 2.25 -13.51
C PHE A 63 28.89 3.71 -13.67
N THR A 64 28.03 4.66 -13.27
CA THR A 64 28.33 6.10 -13.35
C THR A 64 29.40 6.52 -12.33
N ALA A 65 29.34 6.03 -11.08
CA ALA A 65 30.24 6.46 -10.01
C ALA A 65 31.67 5.89 -10.11
N ALA A 66 31.86 4.74 -10.77
CA ALA A 66 33.16 4.06 -10.85
C ALA A 66 34.14 4.63 -11.89
N SER A 67 33.77 5.68 -12.65
CA SER A 67 34.51 6.10 -13.85
C SER A 67 34.95 7.57 -13.82
N ASP A 68 35.80 7.95 -12.89
CA ASP A 68 36.41 9.30 -12.87
C ASP A 68 37.41 9.47 -14.05
N LYS A 69 37.36 10.64 -14.71
CA LYS A 69 37.94 11.05 -16.02
C LYS A 69 37.25 10.66 -17.34
N ASP A 70 36.52 9.54 -17.43
CA ASP A 70 35.80 9.13 -18.67
C ASP A 70 34.29 9.50 -18.67
N LEU A 71 33.85 10.23 -17.65
CA LEU A 71 32.46 10.48 -17.26
C LEU A 71 31.61 11.39 -18.18
N LYS A 72 32.11 11.79 -19.36
CA LYS A 72 31.37 12.68 -20.26
C LYS A 72 30.20 11.99 -20.96
N ASN A 73 30.23 10.66 -21.07
CA ASN A 73 29.24 9.85 -21.77
C ASN A 73 28.20 9.15 -20.86
N PHE A 74 28.34 9.27 -19.53
CA PHE A 74 27.46 8.63 -18.53
C PHE A 74 26.64 9.65 -17.72
N VAL A 75 26.39 10.82 -18.30
CA VAL A 75 25.34 11.75 -17.84
C VAL A 75 24.02 10.98 -17.80
N ILE A 76 23.21 11.18 -16.74
CA ILE A 76 21.86 10.60 -16.64
C ILE A 76 21.15 10.87 -17.97
N THR A 77 20.89 9.80 -18.72
CA THR A 77 20.33 9.93 -20.07
C THR A 77 18.87 10.35 -19.97
N ASP A 78 18.32 10.88 -21.06
CA ASP A 78 16.89 11.17 -21.15
C ASP A 78 16.05 9.90 -20.88
N ASP A 79 16.56 8.71 -21.23
CA ASP A 79 15.91 7.44 -20.90
C ASP A 79 15.87 7.22 -19.37
N ASN A 80 16.98 7.43 -18.67
CA ASN A 80 17.00 7.31 -17.20
C ASN A 80 16.06 8.32 -16.52
N TRP A 81 15.95 9.54 -17.04
CA TRP A 81 14.98 10.53 -16.56
C TRP A 81 13.54 10.11 -16.83
N ASN A 82 13.25 9.58 -18.02
CA ASN A 82 11.93 9.04 -18.35
C ASN A 82 11.55 7.88 -17.42
N GLN A 83 12.50 7.00 -17.09
CA GLN A 83 12.29 5.93 -16.12
C GLN A 83 11.93 6.47 -14.73
N LEU A 84 12.64 7.50 -14.25
CA LEU A 84 12.34 8.15 -12.97
C LEU A 84 10.96 8.82 -12.98
N GLU A 85 10.57 9.45 -14.09
CA GLU A 85 9.27 10.09 -14.21
C GLU A 85 8.12 9.05 -14.20
N LEU A 86 8.32 7.89 -14.82
CA LEU A 86 7.38 6.76 -14.73
C LEU A 86 7.23 6.23 -13.30
N ILE A 87 8.35 6.08 -12.57
CA ILE A 87 8.34 5.65 -11.16
C ILE A 87 7.61 6.68 -10.30
N LYS A 88 7.91 7.97 -10.50
CA LYS A 88 7.25 9.08 -9.81
C LYS A 88 5.74 9.08 -10.08
N GLY A 89 5.34 8.94 -11.35
CA GLY A 89 3.93 8.86 -11.74
C GLY A 89 3.19 7.71 -11.05
N PHE A 90 3.83 6.54 -10.92
CA PHE A 90 3.27 5.42 -10.17
C PHE A 90 3.04 5.74 -8.68
N PHE A 91 3.95 6.48 -8.03
CA PHE A 91 3.87 6.78 -6.60
C PHE A 91 3.02 8.02 -6.24
N GLU A 92 2.56 8.81 -7.20
CA GLU A 92 1.74 10.01 -6.94
C GLU A 92 0.47 9.67 -6.16
N LEU A 93 -0.28 8.62 -6.56
CA LEU A 93 -1.49 8.21 -5.82
C LEU A 93 -1.20 7.81 -4.37
N PHE A 94 -0.09 7.10 -4.14
CA PHE A 94 0.33 6.71 -2.78
C PHE A 94 0.61 7.94 -1.90
N LYS A 95 1.21 8.99 -2.47
CA LYS A 95 1.46 10.27 -1.79
C LYS A 95 0.15 11.00 -1.51
N GLU A 96 -0.77 11.06 -2.46
CA GLU A 96 -2.09 11.67 -2.27
C GLU A 96 -2.86 11.01 -1.12
N ILE A 97 -2.96 9.68 -1.14
CA ILE A 97 -3.63 8.91 -0.08
C ILE A 97 -2.94 9.12 1.27
N THR A 98 -1.61 9.15 1.30
CA THR A 98 -0.86 9.41 2.53
C THR A 98 -1.16 10.80 3.10
N ASN A 99 -1.26 11.82 2.24
CA ASN A 99 -1.64 13.18 2.64
C ASN A 99 -3.08 13.25 3.14
N ILE A 100 -4.02 12.57 2.46
CA ILE A 100 -5.41 12.41 2.91
C ILE A 100 -5.39 11.89 4.34
N MET A 101 -4.70 10.78 4.60
CA MET A 101 -4.63 10.17 5.92
C MET A 101 -4.05 11.09 7.00
N PHE A 102 -2.94 11.77 6.72
CA PHE A 102 -2.32 12.71 7.67
C PHE A 102 -3.17 13.96 7.93
N GLY A 103 -4.06 14.32 6.99
CA GLY A 103 -4.99 15.44 7.14
C GLY A 103 -6.15 15.19 8.09
N PHE A 104 -6.45 13.93 8.46
CA PHE A 104 -7.56 13.63 9.37
C PHE A 104 -7.14 13.72 10.84
N LYS A 105 -7.85 14.57 11.57
CA LYS A 105 -7.80 14.62 13.05
C LYS A 105 -8.50 13.41 13.71
N TYR A 106 -9.38 12.72 12.98
CA TYR A 106 -10.24 11.64 13.49
C TYR A 106 -9.96 10.31 12.79
N SER A 107 -10.50 9.22 13.36
CA SER A 107 -10.36 7.87 12.80
C SER A 107 -10.85 7.78 11.36
N ILE A 108 -10.00 7.26 10.48
CA ILE A 108 -10.25 7.06 9.04
C ILE A 108 -10.77 5.65 8.72
N LEU A 109 -11.25 4.91 9.73
CA LEU A 109 -11.63 3.50 9.60
C LEU A 109 -12.63 3.25 8.44
N PHE A 110 -13.51 4.21 8.19
CA PHE A 110 -14.53 4.17 7.14
C PHE A 110 -13.96 4.37 5.71
N MET A 111 -12.77 4.95 5.55
CA MET A 111 -12.12 5.10 4.22
C MET A 111 -11.15 3.99 3.90
N MET A 112 -10.85 3.13 4.86
CA MET A 112 -9.86 2.07 4.70
C MET A 112 -10.14 1.18 3.48
N ILE A 113 -11.38 0.70 3.34
CA ILE A 113 -11.78 -0.14 2.21
C ILE A 113 -11.72 0.67 0.89
N PRO A 114 -12.32 1.87 0.80
CA PRO A 114 -12.15 2.75 -0.36
C PRO A 114 -10.71 2.96 -0.81
N LEU A 115 -9.82 3.32 0.11
CA LEU A 115 -8.42 3.61 -0.20
C LEU A 115 -7.64 2.36 -0.62
N TYR A 116 -7.97 1.19 -0.06
CA TYR A 116 -7.41 -0.08 -0.53
C TYR A 116 -7.81 -0.38 -1.96
N ASN A 117 -9.09 -0.25 -2.28
CA ASN A 117 -9.58 -0.50 -3.63
C ASN A 117 -8.93 0.45 -4.62
N GLU A 118 -8.85 1.74 -4.29
CA GLU A 118 -8.20 2.74 -5.14
C GLU A 118 -6.73 2.39 -5.43
N LEU A 119 -5.95 1.99 -4.41
CA LEU A 119 -4.57 1.52 -4.60
C LEU A 119 -4.47 0.22 -5.40
N ILE A 120 -5.38 -0.73 -5.17
CA ILE A 120 -5.40 -2.02 -5.88
C ILE A 120 -5.73 -1.78 -7.35
N THR A 121 -6.81 -1.06 -7.64
CA THR A 121 -7.20 -0.69 -9.00
C THR A 121 -6.09 0.05 -9.73
N HIS A 122 -5.45 1.04 -9.09
CA HIS A 122 -4.28 1.73 -9.65
C HIS A 122 -3.16 0.76 -10.02
N THR A 123 -2.84 -0.20 -9.15
CA THR A 123 -1.81 -1.20 -9.49
C THR A 123 -2.25 -2.16 -10.60
N GLU A 124 -3.54 -2.50 -10.70
CA GLU A 124 -4.09 -3.36 -11.74
C GLU A 124 -4.09 -2.65 -13.10
N GLU A 125 -4.49 -1.39 -13.16
CA GLU A 125 -4.44 -0.55 -14.36
C GLU A 125 -3.02 -0.45 -14.93
N TYR A 126 -1.99 -0.29 -14.08
CA TYR A 126 -0.58 -0.32 -14.47
C TYR A 126 -0.10 -1.69 -14.98
N LEU A 127 -0.74 -2.79 -14.57
CA LEU A 127 -0.43 -4.15 -15.05
C LEU A 127 -1.17 -4.48 -16.37
N GLU A 128 -2.38 -3.95 -16.54
CA GLU A 128 -3.26 -4.21 -17.69
C GLU A 128 -2.97 -3.34 -18.90
N THR A 129 -2.19 -2.26 -18.74
CA THR A 129 -1.82 -1.37 -19.84
C THR A 129 -1.08 -2.14 -20.95
N ARG A 130 -1.82 -2.54 -21.99
CA ARG A 130 -1.32 -3.24 -23.18
C ARG A 130 -0.74 -2.20 -24.15
N GLU A 131 0.56 -2.34 -24.41
CA GLU A 131 1.32 -1.73 -25.51
C GLU A 131 1.76 -0.24 -25.39
N SER A 132 3.09 -0.07 -25.41
CA SER A 132 3.85 0.75 -26.39
C SER A 132 4.87 1.78 -25.89
N ILE A 133 5.01 2.07 -24.58
CA ILE A 133 6.02 3.05 -24.11
C ILE A 133 6.93 2.54 -22.97
N ILE A 134 6.59 1.44 -22.30
CA ILE A 134 7.33 1.01 -21.10
C ILE A 134 8.04 -0.32 -21.34
N PRO A 135 9.30 -0.31 -21.82
CA PRO A 135 10.18 -1.48 -21.82
C PRO A 135 10.73 -1.79 -20.41
N ASN A 136 9.97 -1.54 -19.35
CA ASN A 136 10.45 -1.74 -17.98
C ASN A 136 9.76 -2.91 -17.32
N ASP A 137 10.24 -4.11 -17.66
CA ASP A 137 10.01 -5.32 -16.89
C ASP A 137 10.24 -5.08 -15.38
N PHE A 138 11.14 -4.17 -15.02
CA PHE A 138 11.36 -3.78 -13.63
C PHE A 138 10.15 -3.09 -12.99
N LEU A 139 9.48 -2.16 -13.68
CA LEU A 139 8.35 -1.42 -13.11
C LEU A 139 7.16 -2.37 -12.98
N LYS A 140 6.89 -3.19 -14.00
CA LYS A 140 5.84 -4.22 -13.92
C LYS A 140 6.09 -5.19 -12.77
N LYS A 141 7.34 -5.64 -12.56
CA LYS A 141 7.72 -6.47 -11.41
C LYS A 141 7.48 -5.75 -10.07
N ALA A 142 7.87 -4.48 -9.97
CA ALA A 142 7.67 -3.67 -8.77
C ALA A 142 6.18 -3.49 -8.46
N VAL A 143 5.37 -3.12 -9.45
CA VAL A 143 3.91 -2.96 -9.34
C VAL A 143 3.25 -4.28 -8.92
N LYS A 144 3.63 -5.40 -9.54
CA LYS A 144 3.12 -6.73 -9.18
C LYS A 144 3.42 -7.10 -7.72
N ASN A 145 4.64 -6.84 -7.26
CA ASN A 145 5.02 -7.10 -5.87
C ASN A 145 4.26 -6.18 -4.89
N CYS A 146 4.05 -4.92 -5.27
CA CYS A 146 3.25 -3.94 -4.53
C CYS A 146 1.79 -4.40 -4.40
N ASN A 147 1.13 -4.74 -5.51
CA ASN A 147 -0.24 -5.24 -5.56
C ASN A 147 -0.40 -6.48 -4.67
N LYS A 148 0.52 -7.45 -4.77
CA LYS A 148 0.52 -8.64 -3.92
C LYS A 148 0.55 -8.28 -2.42
N LYS A 149 1.33 -7.27 -2.03
CA LYS A 149 1.40 -6.81 -0.64
C LYS A 149 0.11 -6.14 -0.19
N LEU A 150 -0.49 -5.30 -1.04
CA LEU A 150 -1.78 -4.67 -0.76
C LEU A 150 -2.87 -5.74 -0.54
N LEU A 151 -2.98 -6.70 -1.46
CA LEU A 151 -3.93 -7.82 -1.35
C LEU A 151 -3.70 -8.67 -0.10
N GLU A 152 -2.44 -8.94 0.27
CA GLU A 152 -2.09 -9.68 1.49
C GLU A 152 -2.70 -9.05 2.76
N TYR A 153 -2.70 -7.72 2.85
CA TYR A 153 -3.27 -7.01 3.99
C TYR A 153 -4.76 -6.73 3.84
N TYR A 154 -5.23 -6.52 2.62
CA TYR A 154 -6.66 -6.38 2.30
C TYR A 154 -7.44 -7.61 2.77
N ASN A 155 -6.92 -8.82 2.51
CA ASN A 155 -7.51 -10.08 2.96
C ASN A 155 -7.50 -10.29 4.49
N LYS A 156 -6.87 -9.39 5.25
CA LYS A 156 -6.79 -9.41 6.71
C LYS A 156 -7.67 -8.33 7.36
N ILE A 157 -8.47 -7.61 6.58
CA ILE A 157 -9.46 -6.64 7.05
C ILE A 157 -10.54 -7.37 7.86
N ASN A 158 -11.01 -6.75 8.94
CA ASN A 158 -12.07 -7.28 9.79
C ASN A 158 -13.43 -6.59 9.51
N ASN A 159 -14.52 -7.14 10.06
CA ASN A 159 -15.87 -6.61 9.81
C ASN A 159 -16.08 -5.17 10.30
N ALA A 160 -15.27 -4.66 11.23
CA ALA A 160 -15.44 -3.30 11.72
C ALA A 160 -15.07 -2.25 10.66
N TYR A 161 -14.16 -2.55 9.73
CA TYR A 161 -13.91 -1.69 8.56
C TYR A 161 -15.14 -1.63 7.63
N LEU A 162 -15.80 -2.77 7.42
CA LEU A 162 -17.01 -2.84 6.60
C LEU A 162 -18.13 -2.01 7.24
N ILE A 163 -18.38 -2.26 8.53
CA ILE A 163 -19.40 -1.55 9.30
C ILE A 163 -19.11 -0.04 9.30
N ALA A 164 -17.86 0.37 9.54
CA ALA A 164 -17.49 1.79 9.52
C ALA A 164 -17.78 2.45 8.16
N THR A 165 -17.49 1.75 7.06
CA THR A 165 -17.77 2.23 5.70
C THR A 165 -19.28 2.36 5.46
N ILE A 166 -20.09 1.38 5.89
CA ILE A 166 -21.55 1.40 5.74
C ILE A 166 -22.18 2.51 6.60
N LEU A 167 -21.66 2.75 7.79
CA LEU A 167 -22.18 3.79 8.70
C LEU A 167 -21.81 5.21 8.24
N ASP A 168 -20.81 5.37 7.37
CA ASP A 168 -20.50 6.67 6.80
C ASP A 168 -21.55 7.08 5.76
N SER A 169 -22.14 8.25 5.95
CA SER A 169 -23.22 8.76 5.11
C SER A 169 -22.83 8.99 3.65
N ARG A 170 -21.54 9.13 3.34
CA ARG A 170 -21.03 9.33 1.97
C ARG A 170 -20.98 8.02 1.18
N PHE A 171 -20.64 6.92 1.84
CA PHE A 171 -20.47 5.62 1.19
C PHE A 171 -21.75 4.78 1.29
N LYS A 172 -22.23 4.53 2.51
CA LYS A 172 -23.36 3.65 2.82
C LYS A 172 -23.23 2.28 2.16
N MET A 173 -24.34 1.55 2.06
CA MET A 173 -24.41 0.29 1.31
C MET A 173 -24.23 0.50 -0.21
N SER A 174 -24.44 1.72 -0.71
CA SER A 174 -24.28 2.06 -2.13
C SER A 174 -22.87 1.81 -2.64
N TYR A 175 -21.84 2.11 -1.83
CA TYR A 175 -20.45 1.86 -2.20
C TYR A 175 -20.22 0.39 -2.59
N TYR A 176 -20.69 -0.54 -1.76
CA TYR A 176 -20.54 -1.98 -2.00
C TYR A 176 -21.30 -2.45 -3.24
N LYS A 177 -22.52 -1.94 -3.42
CA LYS A 177 -23.34 -2.26 -4.61
C LYS A 177 -22.69 -1.78 -5.91
N GLN A 178 -22.07 -0.60 -5.89
CA GLN A 178 -21.38 -0.02 -7.05
C GLN A 178 -20.09 -0.77 -7.39
N ASN A 179 -19.42 -1.35 -6.40
CA ASN A 179 -18.23 -2.18 -6.58
C ASN A 179 -18.57 -3.68 -6.78
N GLU A 180 -19.85 -4.00 -7.06
CA GLU A 180 -20.34 -5.36 -7.30
C GLU A 180 -20.14 -6.35 -6.13
N TRP A 181 -19.92 -5.86 -4.91
CA TRP A 181 -19.75 -6.70 -3.74
C TRP A 181 -21.12 -7.11 -3.18
N GLY A 182 -21.38 -8.43 -3.18
CA GLY A 182 -22.62 -9.00 -2.64
C GLY A 182 -23.74 -9.24 -3.67
N ILE A 183 -23.42 -9.46 -4.95
CA ILE A 183 -24.40 -9.89 -5.98
C ILE A 183 -25.06 -11.26 -5.63
N ASN A 184 -24.57 -11.97 -4.61
CA ASN A 184 -25.18 -13.18 -4.06
C ASN A 184 -25.41 -13.09 -2.53
N LEU A 185 -26.03 -12.02 -2.04
CA LEU A 185 -26.66 -12.00 -0.71
C LEU A 185 -28.18 -12.10 -0.83
#